data_AF-A0A059WLW5-F1
#
_entry.id   AF-A0A059WLW5-F1
#
_cell.length_a   1.000
_cell.length_b   1.000
_cell.length_c   1.000
_cell.angle_alpha   90.00
_cell.angle_beta   90.00
_cell.angle_gamma   90.00
#
_symmetry.space_group_name_H-M   'P 1'
#
loop_
_entity.id
_entity.type
_entity.pdbx_description
1 polymer ?
#
loop_
_entity_poly.entity_id
_entity_poly.type
_entity_poly.pdbx_seq_one_letter_code
_entity_poly.pdbx_strand_id
1 'polypeptide(L)'
;MQRALQVRTKSLGSAIGTLRSVSLHGRNRAGLWLDRTGQRVNVKFENEHIPGVRELLGRRVMIKGELDRNSSGQLLAIKFKRADVLPTRDESPRLSSYTGICPDITDGRSIPEHLEIIRGAS
;
A
#
# COMPACT_ATOMS: atom_id res chain seq x y z
N MET A 1 -4.71 -4.74 -28.37
CA MET A 1 -5.03 -4.61 -26.93
C MET A 1 -4.24 -5.55 -25.99
N GLN A 2 -3.31 -6.40 -26.42
CA GLN A 2 -2.72 -7.45 -25.56
C GLN A 2 -1.56 -7.04 -24.62
N ARG A 3 -1.00 -5.82 -24.72
CA ARG A 3 0.17 -5.41 -23.91
C ARG A 3 -0.11 -5.01 -22.46
N ALA A 4 -1.38 -4.85 -22.07
CA ALA A 4 -1.75 -4.40 -20.72
C ALA A 4 -1.68 -5.51 -19.64
N LEU A 5 -1.56 -6.78 -20.04
CA LEU A 5 -1.59 -7.93 -19.14
C LEU A 5 -0.21 -8.50 -18.77
N GLN A 6 0.87 -8.05 -19.43
CA GLN A 6 2.21 -8.53 -19.14
C GLN A 6 2.91 -7.68 -18.06
N VAL A 7 3.51 -8.37 -17.09
CA VAL A 7 4.38 -7.75 -16.08
C VAL A 7 5.60 -7.18 -16.79
N ARG A 8 5.81 -5.87 -16.65
CA ARG A 8 6.92 -5.16 -17.29
C ARG A 8 7.91 -4.62 -16.27
N THR A 9 7.46 -4.33 -15.05
CA THR A 9 8.30 -3.72 -14.02
C THR A 9 8.05 -4.39 -12.69
N LYS A 10 9.16 -4.66 -11.98
CA LYS A 10 9.19 -5.13 -10.60
C LYS A 10 9.81 -4.05 -9.72
N SER A 11 9.21 -3.79 -8.58
CA SER A 11 9.71 -2.78 -7.64
C SER A 11 9.36 -3.15 -6.21
N LEU A 12 10.19 -2.79 -5.23
CA LEU A 12 9.77 -2.82 -3.84
C LEU A 12 8.76 -1.72 -3.56
N GLY A 13 7.73 -2.01 -2.78
CA GLY A 13 6.74 -1.02 -2.38
C GLY A 13 5.62 -1.60 -1.53
N SER A 14 4.56 -0.82 -1.39
CA SER A 14 3.37 -1.21 -0.65
C SER A 14 2.08 -0.88 -1.39
N ALA A 15 1.01 -1.56 -0.99
CA ALA A 15 -0.35 -1.27 -1.43
C ALA A 15 -1.32 -1.37 -0.25
N ILE A 16 -2.30 -0.47 -0.23
CA ILE A 16 -3.32 -0.41 0.81
C ILE A 16 -4.65 -0.89 0.24
N GLY A 17 -5.33 -1.75 0.98
CA GLY A 17 -6.63 -2.26 0.59
C GLY A 17 -7.26 -3.16 1.64
N THR A 18 -8.42 -3.75 1.31
CA THR A 18 -9.05 -4.80 2.12
C THR A 18 -8.71 -6.17 1.58
N LEU A 19 -8.23 -7.07 2.42
CA LEU A 19 -7.98 -8.46 2.04
C LEU A 19 -9.29 -9.24 2.17
N ARG A 20 -9.93 -9.63 1.06
CA ARG A 20 -11.30 -10.23 1.10
C ARG A 20 -11.36 -11.70 0.69
N SER A 21 -10.32 -12.25 0.10
CA SER A 21 -10.29 -13.66 -0.28
C SER A 21 -8.92 -14.27 -0.10
N VAL A 22 -8.90 -15.57 0.21
CA VAL A 22 -7.69 -16.40 0.30
C VAL A 22 -7.96 -17.70 -0.44
N SER A 23 -7.00 -18.11 -1.26
CA SER A 23 -6.98 -19.38 -1.98
C SER A 23 -5.71 -20.12 -1.63
N LEU A 24 -5.85 -21.30 -1.04
CA LEU A 24 -4.75 -22.19 -0.66
C LEU A 24 -4.60 -23.38 -1.63
N HIS A 25 -5.50 -23.49 -2.63
CA HIS A 25 -5.44 -24.57 -3.61
C HIS A 25 -4.38 -24.26 -4.69
N GLY A 26 -3.37 -25.11 -4.80
CA GLY A 26 -2.28 -25.00 -5.77
C GLY A 26 -1.25 -23.95 -5.36
N ARG A 27 -1.45 -22.68 -5.74
CA ARG A 27 -0.58 -21.56 -5.33
C ARG A 27 -1.33 -20.65 -4.36
N ASN A 28 -0.73 -20.43 -3.21
CA ASN A 28 -1.21 -19.55 -2.16
C ASN A 28 -1.36 -18.11 -2.65
N ARG A 29 -2.60 -17.63 -2.63
CA ARG A 29 -2.94 -16.27 -3.09
C ARG A 29 -4.03 -15.67 -2.23
N ALA A 30 -3.95 -14.36 -2.02
CA ALA A 30 -5.01 -13.57 -1.43
C ALA A 30 -5.46 -12.46 -2.39
N GLY A 31 -6.74 -12.11 -2.33
CA GLY A 31 -7.30 -10.97 -3.05
C GLY A 31 -7.27 -9.72 -2.18
N LEU A 32 -6.49 -8.72 -2.61
CA LEU A 32 -6.48 -7.38 -2.03
C LEU A 32 -7.30 -6.45 -2.92
N TRP A 33 -8.34 -5.84 -2.38
CA TRP A 33 -9.10 -4.79 -3.06
C TRP A 33 -8.52 -3.43 -2.69
N LEU A 34 -7.92 -2.76 -3.67
CA LEU A 34 -7.22 -1.49 -3.44
C LEU A 34 -8.20 -0.37 -3.07
N ASP A 35 -7.86 0.39 -2.03
CA ASP A 35 -8.69 1.52 -1.59
C ASP A 35 -8.83 2.60 -2.66
N ARG A 36 -7.75 2.87 -3.41
CA ARG A 36 -7.69 3.97 -4.37
C ARG A 36 -8.50 3.72 -5.64
N THR A 37 -8.54 2.48 -6.11
CA THR A 37 -9.10 2.13 -7.43
C THR A 37 -10.24 1.13 -7.36
N GLY A 38 -10.49 0.50 -6.21
CA GLY A 38 -11.43 -0.62 -6.06
C GLY A 38 -10.99 -1.91 -6.77
N GLN A 39 -9.87 -1.89 -7.50
CA GLN A 39 -9.40 -3.03 -8.28
C GLN A 39 -8.86 -4.13 -7.37
N ARG A 40 -9.09 -5.38 -7.78
CA ARG A 40 -8.54 -6.56 -7.13
C ARG A 40 -7.11 -6.81 -7.62
N VAL A 41 -6.19 -6.97 -6.67
CA VAL A 41 -4.79 -7.35 -6.90
C VAL A 41 -4.51 -8.67 -6.20
N ASN A 42 -3.71 -9.53 -6.85
CA ASN A 42 -3.31 -10.81 -6.29
C ASN A 42 -2.07 -10.65 -5.40
N VAL A 43 -2.20 -11.03 -4.13
CA VAL A 43 -1.09 -11.15 -3.19
C VAL A 43 -0.62 -12.60 -3.17
N LYS A 44 0.60 -12.87 -3.64
CA LYS A 44 1.24 -14.19 -3.65
C LYS A 44 2.05 -14.35 -2.37
N PHE A 45 1.92 -15.46 -1.67
CA PHE A 45 2.64 -15.71 -0.41
C PHE A 45 3.03 -17.18 -0.28
N GLU A 46 4.07 -17.48 0.51
CA GLU A 46 4.53 -18.86 0.77
C GLU A 46 3.76 -19.52 1.92
N ASN A 47 3.85 -20.85 2.07
CA ASN A 47 3.14 -21.61 3.11
C ASN A 47 3.38 -21.09 4.53
N GLU A 48 4.59 -20.62 4.81
CA GLU A 48 5.00 -20.03 6.09
C GLU A 48 4.14 -18.83 6.49
N HIS A 49 3.58 -18.10 5.52
CA HIS A 49 2.76 -16.92 5.75
C HIS A 49 1.27 -17.22 5.93
N ILE A 50 0.83 -18.49 5.77
CA ILE A 50 -0.59 -18.85 5.85
C ILE A 50 -1.26 -18.38 7.15
N PRO A 51 -0.69 -18.61 8.36
CA PRO A 51 -1.32 -18.18 9.60
C PRO A 51 -1.54 -16.66 9.63
N GLY A 52 -0.49 -15.89 9.34
CA GLY A 52 -0.56 -14.43 9.32
C GLY A 52 -1.55 -13.91 8.27
N VAL A 53 -1.56 -14.45 7.04
CA VAL A 53 -2.51 -14.01 6.00
C VAL A 53 -3.96 -14.32 6.38
N ARG A 54 -4.22 -15.42 7.10
CA ARG A 54 -5.58 -15.75 7.57
C ARG A 54 -6.08 -14.72 8.60
N GLU A 55 -5.23 -14.23 9.48
CA GLU A 55 -5.59 -13.21 10.48
C GLU A 55 -5.93 -11.85 9.86
N LEU A 56 -5.37 -11.56 8.68
CA LEU A 56 -5.59 -10.33 7.92
C LEU A 56 -6.90 -10.36 7.11
N LEU A 57 -7.57 -11.50 6.98
CA LEU A 57 -8.79 -11.63 6.19
C LEU A 57 -9.90 -10.73 6.75
N GLY A 58 -10.57 -9.99 5.86
CA GLY A 58 -11.60 -9.01 6.19
C GLY A 58 -11.05 -7.66 6.66
N ARG A 59 -9.76 -7.56 6.96
CA ARG A 59 -9.15 -6.34 7.49
C ARG A 59 -8.64 -5.42 6.39
N ARG A 60 -8.61 -4.12 6.70
CA ARG A 60 -7.87 -3.13 5.93
C ARG A 60 -6.39 -3.24 6.30
N VAL A 61 -5.54 -3.39 5.30
CA VAL A 61 -4.13 -3.71 5.48
C VAL A 61 -3.26 -2.94 4.51
N MET A 62 -2.03 -2.63 4.94
CA MET A 62 -0.93 -2.25 4.06
C MET A 62 -0.08 -3.50 3.81
N ILE A 63 -0.09 -4.01 2.58
CA ILE A 63 0.80 -5.10 2.17
C ILE A 63 2.10 -4.50 1.64
N LYS A 64 3.25 -4.95 2.15
CA LYS A 64 4.60 -4.58 1.72
C LYS A 64 5.25 -5.76 1.00
N GLY A 65 5.91 -5.51 -0.12
CA GLY A 65 6.49 -6.57 -0.94
C GLY A 65 7.07 -6.12 -2.27
N GLU A 66 7.31 -7.09 -3.15
CA GLU A 66 7.65 -6.83 -4.55
C GLU A 66 6.36 -6.66 -5.35
N LEU A 67 6.23 -5.52 -6.02
CA LEU A 67 5.07 -5.14 -6.83
C LEU A 67 5.34 -5.48 -8.29
N ASP A 68 4.44 -6.26 -8.89
CA ASP A 68 4.42 -6.55 -10.32
C ASP A 68 3.50 -5.52 -11.02
N ARG A 69 4.05 -4.70 -11.91
CA ARG A 69 3.28 -3.69 -12.69
C ARG A 69 3.34 -3.93 -14.18
N ASN A 70 2.27 -3.56 -14.89
CA ASN A 70 2.24 -3.54 -16.34
C ASN A 70 2.86 -2.25 -16.92
N SER A 71 2.85 -2.13 -18.25
CA SER A 71 3.37 -0.96 -18.97
C SER A 71 2.65 0.36 -18.69
N SER A 72 1.42 0.33 -18.18
CA SER A 72 0.67 1.53 -17.77
C SER A 72 0.81 1.84 -16.27
N GLY A 73 1.73 1.16 -15.57
CA GLY A 73 1.93 1.33 -14.12
C GLY A 73 0.84 0.69 -13.26
N GLN A 74 -0.09 -0.05 -13.84
CA GLN A 74 -1.15 -0.73 -13.10
C GLN A 74 -0.56 -1.90 -12.31
N LEU A 75 -0.93 -1.98 -11.04
CA LEU A 75 -0.51 -3.06 -10.14
C LEU A 75 -1.26 -4.35 -10.49
N LEU A 76 -0.52 -5.40 -10.88
CA LEU A 76 -1.08 -6.70 -11.24
C LEU A 76 -1.01 -7.69 -10.08
N ALA A 77 0.12 -7.70 -9.35
CA ALA A 77 0.33 -8.60 -8.22
C ALA A 77 1.34 -8.05 -7.22
N ILE A 78 1.35 -8.64 -6.02
CA ILE A 78 2.31 -8.37 -4.96
C ILE A 78 2.88 -9.69 -4.48
N LYS A 79 4.21 -9.83 -4.42
CA LYS A 79 4.86 -10.90 -3.66
C LYS A 79 4.99 -10.44 -2.21
N PHE A 80 4.26 -11.10 -1.33
CA PHE A 80 4.15 -10.75 0.09
C PHE A 80 5.49 -10.82 0.81
N LYS A 81 5.79 -9.81 1.63
CA LYS A 81 6.87 -9.85 2.62
C LYS A 81 6.38 -9.55 4.02
N ARG A 82 5.53 -8.53 4.18
CA ARG A 82 4.96 -8.11 5.46
C ARG A 82 3.63 -7.43 5.25
N ALA A 83 2.81 -7.41 6.29
CA ALA A 83 1.63 -6.56 6.36
C ALA A 83 1.57 -5.80 7.67
N ASP A 84 0.90 -4.66 7.63
CA ASP A 84 0.47 -3.93 8.83
C ASP A 84 -1.06 -3.75 8.72
N VAL A 85 -1.78 -4.00 9.82
CA VAL A 85 -3.22 -3.75 9.91
C VAL A 85 -3.44 -2.25 10.06
N LEU A 86 -4.36 -1.71 9.27
CA LEU A 86 -4.73 -0.30 9.33
C LEU A 86 -6.12 -0.16 9.95
N PRO A 87 -6.39 0.96 10.66
CA PRO A 87 -7.75 1.29 11.06
C PRO A 87 -8.66 1.34 9.82
N THR A 88 -9.93 0.98 9.99
CA THR A 88 -10.92 1.15 8.92
C THR A 88 -11.05 2.64 8.55
N ARG A 89 -11.76 2.92 7.46
CA ARG A 89 -11.90 4.29 6.97
C ARG A 89 -12.63 5.18 7.97
N ASP A 90 -13.62 4.64 8.67
CA ASP A 90 -14.37 5.33 9.72
C ASP A 90 -13.55 5.51 11.00
N GLU A 91 -12.67 4.57 11.33
CA GLU A 91 -11.77 4.67 12.48
C GLU A 91 -10.54 5.54 12.22
N SER A 92 -10.27 5.86 10.95
CA SER A 92 -9.14 6.72 10.58
C SER A 92 -9.45 8.17 10.96
N PRO A 93 -8.53 8.91 11.62
CA PRO A 93 -8.79 10.29 11.99
C PRO A 93 -9.03 11.13 10.73
N ARG A 94 -10.01 12.02 10.77
CA ARG A 94 -10.28 12.94 9.66
C ARG A 94 -9.14 13.93 9.55
N LEU A 95 -8.87 14.46 8.35
CA LEU A 95 -7.83 15.48 8.15
C LEU A 95 -8.05 16.71 9.06
N SER A 96 -9.32 17.07 9.29
CA SER A 96 -9.71 18.13 10.22
C SER A 96 -9.29 17.88 11.67
N SER A 97 -9.12 16.61 12.07
CA SER A 97 -8.62 16.25 13.40
C SER A 97 -7.12 16.55 13.56
N TYR A 98 -6.41 16.84 12.47
CA TYR A 98 -4.99 17.19 12.48
C TYR A 98 -4.72 18.70 12.45
N THR A 99 -5.76 19.54 12.42
CA THR A 99 -5.60 20.99 12.44
C THR A 99 -4.91 21.43 13.74
N GLY A 100 -3.82 22.19 13.63
CA GLY A 100 -3.05 22.68 14.79
C GLY A 100 -1.99 21.74 15.35
N ILE A 101 -1.76 20.56 14.76
CA ILE A 101 -0.71 19.62 15.21
C ILE A 101 0.70 20.14 14.92
N CYS A 102 0.84 20.98 13.90
CA CYS A 102 2.08 21.68 13.60
C CYS A 102 1.81 23.19 13.73
N PRO A 103 1.91 23.75 14.95
CA PRO A 103 1.70 25.17 15.18
C PRO A 103 2.73 26.03 14.46
N ASP A 104 3.88 25.44 14.11
CA ASP A 104 4.92 26.08 13.32
C ASP A 104 5.59 25.08 12.38
N ILE A 105 5.16 25.09 11.10
CA ILE A 105 5.73 24.24 10.06
C ILE A 105 7.14 24.67 9.67
N THR A 106 7.51 25.92 9.94
CA THR A 106 8.84 26.45 9.62
C THR A 106 9.81 26.31 10.79
N ASP A 107 9.31 25.91 11.98
CA ASP A 107 10.10 25.72 13.19
C ASP A 107 10.91 27.00 13.49
N GLY A 108 10.21 28.14 13.47
CA GLY A 108 10.70 29.48 13.76
C GLY A 108 11.35 30.19 12.57
N ARG A 109 11.50 29.53 11.42
CA ARG A 109 12.23 30.06 10.26
C ARG A 109 11.34 30.89 9.34
N SER A 110 11.96 31.79 8.59
CA SER A 110 11.26 32.47 7.50
C SER A 110 10.93 31.51 6.36
N ILE A 111 9.89 31.82 5.58
CA ILE A 111 9.47 31.00 4.43
C ILE A 111 10.62 30.79 3.42
N PRO A 112 11.43 31.80 3.06
CA PRO A 112 12.58 31.61 2.18
C PRO A 112 13.61 30.60 2.73
N GLU A 113 14.00 30.73 4.01
CA GLU A 113 14.96 29.82 4.66
C GLU A 113 14.44 28.38 4.71
N HIS A 114 13.15 28.20 4.98
CA HIS A 114 12.52 26.89 5.01
C HIS A 114 12.52 26.23 3.61
N LEU A 115 12.30 27.01 2.55
CA LEU A 115 12.32 26.51 1.17
C LEU A 115 13.73 26.13 0.70
N GLU A 116 14.77 26.82 1.18
CA GLU A 116 16.16 26.45 0.86
C GLU A 116 16.53 25.07 1.42
N ILE A 117 16.09 24.74 2.64
CA ILE A 117 16.33 23.42 3.26
C ILE A 117 15.64 22.31 2.46
N ILE A 118 14.37 22.49 2.10
CA ILE A 118 13.62 21.49 1.31
C ILE A 118 14.28 21.27 -0.05
N ARG A 119 14.77 22.35 -0.67
CA ARG A 119 15.44 22.29 -1.99
C ARG A 119 16.86 21.74 -1.90
N GLY A 120 17.56 21.96 -0.80
CA GLY A 120 18.92 21.46 -0.56
C GLY A 120 19.01 20.02 -0.06
N ALA A 121 17.88 19.44 0.39
CA ALA A 121 17.80 18.05 0.86
C ALA A 121 17.48 17.02 -0.25
N SER A 122 17.70 17.39 -1.53
CA SER A 122 17.53 16.50 -2.69
C SER A 122 18.84 15.84 -3.13
#